data_AF-A0AAV9VSS6-F1
#
_entry.id   AF-A0AAV9VSS6-F1
#
_cell.length_a   1.000
_cell.length_b   1.000
_cell.length_c   1.000
_cell.angle_alpha   90.00
_cell.angle_beta   90.00
_cell.angle_gamma   90.00
#
_symmetry.space_group_name_H-M   'P 1'
#
loop_
_entity.id
_entity.type
_entity.pdbx_description
1 polymer ?
#
loop_
_entity_poly.entity_id
_entity_poly.type
_entity_poly.pdbx_seq_one_letter_code
_entity_poly.pdbx_strand_id
1 'polypeptide(L)'
;MMEPEHPPRVPKPKVKSKKSIKIIDIEGAFGDTYWLERTGDWSRKIPLHNILTIIQSKCDHVLDIFGNDMIEGFNFRRQGKDLKDDMYRRLLSLIRDDEAVDPSYMSLALDMLEASTDPENSSPWLLEYCMRRTEENRISREADPKRRRLVGSASIIVLTKD
;
A
#
# COMPACT_ATOMS: atom_id res chain seq x y z
N MET A 1 -10.93 -28.23 -4.37
CA MET A 1 -9.99 -27.67 -3.38
C MET A 1 -10.69 -26.47 -2.77
N MET A 2 -10.88 -26.43 -1.44
CA MET A 2 -11.44 -25.24 -0.81
C MET A 2 -10.37 -24.15 -0.87
N GLU A 3 -10.67 -22.99 -1.46
CA GLU A 3 -9.83 -21.82 -1.28
C GLU A 3 -9.80 -21.49 0.22
N PRO A 4 -8.63 -21.23 0.81
CA PRO A 4 -8.58 -20.81 2.20
C PRO A 4 -9.34 -19.49 2.34
N GLU A 5 -10.26 -19.45 3.31
CA GLU A 5 -11.16 -18.31 3.59
C GLU A 5 -10.41 -17.00 3.93
N HIS A 6 -9.12 -17.11 4.27
CA HIS A 6 -8.22 -15.99 4.55
C HIS A 6 -6.82 -16.24 3.98
N PRO A 7 -6.12 -15.19 3.49
CA PRO A 7 -4.75 -15.34 3.03
C PRO A 7 -3.84 -15.74 4.21
N PRO A 8 -2.86 -16.60 3.98
CA PRO A 8 -1.97 -17.04 5.04
C PRO A 8 -1.10 -15.89 5.56
N ARG A 9 -0.98 -15.79 6.89
CA ARG A 9 -0.22 -14.71 7.55
C ARG A 9 1.25 -14.65 7.13
N VAL A 10 1.72 -13.42 6.92
CA VAL A 10 3.09 -13.03 6.64
C VAL A 10 3.66 -12.22 7.82
N PRO A 11 4.62 -12.76 8.58
CA PRO A 11 5.19 -12.05 9.71
C PRO A 11 6.00 -10.83 9.27
N LYS A 12 6.09 -9.81 10.13
CA LYS A 12 6.91 -8.62 9.88
C LYS A 12 8.38 -9.02 9.65
N PRO A 13 9.02 -8.56 8.56
CA PRO A 13 10.42 -8.90 8.29
C PRO A 13 11.35 -8.49 9.43
N LYS A 14 12.28 -9.38 9.80
CA LYS A 14 13.29 -9.10 10.83
C LYS A 14 14.35 -8.14 10.29
N VAL A 15 14.23 -6.87 10.62
CA VAL A 15 15.22 -5.83 10.29
C VAL A 15 16.27 -5.71 11.39
N LYS A 16 17.55 -5.48 11.03
CA LYS A 16 18.61 -5.16 12.01
C LYS A 16 18.17 -3.93 12.83
N SER A 17 18.27 -3.98 14.17
CA SER A 17 17.44 -3.28 15.18
C SER A 17 17.27 -1.75 15.15
N LYS A 18 17.69 -1.04 14.09
CA LYS A 18 17.43 0.39 13.89
C LYS A 18 17.05 0.73 12.44
N LYS A 19 16.95 -0.26 11.55
CA LYS A 19 16.68 -0.04 10.13
C LYS A 19 15.19 -0.16 9.86
N SER A 20 14.69 0.79 9.08
CA SER A 20 13.38 0.72 8.45
C SER A 20 13.29 -0.44 7.46
N ILE A 21 12.12 -1.10 7.39
CA ILE A 21 11.80 -2.10 6.34
C ILE A 21 12.05 -1.47 4.97
N LYS A 22 12.79 -2.19 4.12
CA LYS A 22 13.10 -1.84 2.73
C LYS A 22 12.31 -2.72 1.76
N ILE A 23 12.27 -2.31 0.48
CA ILE A 23 11.59 -3.06 -0.58
C ILE A 23 12.04 -4.53 -0.65
N ILE A 24 13.36 -4.79 -0.51
CA ILE A 24 13.92 -6.15 -0.53
C ILE A 24 13.43 -7.03 0.62
N ASP A 25 13.09 -6.42 1.76
CA ASP A 25 12.51 -7.15 2.90
C ASP A 25 11.04 -7.52 2.61
N ILE A 26 10.32 -6.68 1.86
CA ILE A 26 8.96 -6.98 1.36
C ILE A 26 9.02 -8.10 0.33
N GLU A 27 9.95 -8.00 -0.63
CA GLU A 27 10.18 -9.02 -1.67
C GLU A 27 10.56 -10.37 -1.05
N GLY A 28 11.35 -10.37 0.03
CA GLY A 28 11.65 -11.61 0.76
C GLY A 28 10.44 -12.19 1.49
N ALA A 29 9.49 -11.36 1.93
CA ALA A 29 8.32 -11.78 2.70
C ALA A 29 7.12 -12.18 1.82
N PHE A 30 6.97 -11.55 0.66
CA PHE A 30 5.88 -11.77 -0.30
C PHE A 30 6.38 -12.30 -1.66
N GLY A 31 7.62 -12.81 -1.71
CA GLY A 31 8.23 -13.26 -2.95
C GLY A 31 7.53 -14.45 -3.58
N ASP A 32 7.79 -14.67 -4.88
CA ASP A 32 7.15 -15.71 -5.71
C ASP A 32 7.06 -17.07 -5.02
N THR A 33 8.15 -17.54 -4.41
CA THR A 33 8.18 -18.83 -3.70
C THR A 33 7.25 -18.85 -2.50
N TYR A 34 7.28 -17.80 -1.67
CA TYR A 34 6.44 -17.71 -0.48
C TYR A 34 4.96 -17.64 -0.89
N TRP A 35 4.61 -16.78 -1.85
CA TRP A 35 3.23 -16.61 -2.27
C TRP A 35 2.67 -17.86 -2.96
N LEU A 36 3.49 -18.52 -3.78
CA LEU A 36 3.14 -19.78 -4.43
C LEU A 36 2.92 -20.91 -3.43
N GLU A 37 3.85 -21.12 -2.50
CA GLU A 37 3.74 -22.16 -1.45
C GLU A 37 2.46 -22.00 -0.61
N ARG A 38 1.97 -20.76 -0.52
CA ARG A 38 0.87 -20.35 0.32
C ARG A 38 -0.49 -20.33 -0.37
N THR A 39 -0.54 -19.96 -1.65
CA THR A 39 -1.79 -19.82 -2.41
C THR A 39 -2.00 -20.93 -3.44
N GLY A 40 -0.95 -21.68 -3.79
CA GLY A 40 -1.00 -22.74 -4.79
C GLY A 40 -1.27 -22.26 -6.23
N ASP A 41 -1.26 -20.94 -6.47
CA ASP A 41 -1.73 -20.34 -7.71
C ASP A 41 -0.66 -19.47 -8.39
N TRP A 42 -0.18 -19.93 -9.55
CA TRP A 42 0.74 -19.20 -10.42
C TRP A 42 0.05 -18.12 -11.27
N SER A 43 -1.28 -18.16 -11.41
CA SER A 43 -2.04 -17.16 -12.18
C SER A 43 -2.03 -15.79 -11.51
N ARG A 44 -1.77 -15.74 -10.20
CA ARG A 44 -1.54 -14.53 -9.41
C ARG A 44 -0.08 -14.04 -9.45
N LYS A 45 0.73 -14.48 -10.41
CA LYS A 45 2.10 -13.97 -10.65
C LYS A 45 2.04 -12.54 -11.19
N ILE A 46 1.65 -11.62 -10.33
CA ILE A 46 1.67 -10.19 -10.56
C ILE A 46 2.96 -9.66 -9.95
N PRO A 47 3.74 -8.82 -10.66
CA PRO A 47 4.93 -8.21 -10.09
C PRO A 47 4.58 -7.47 -8.79
N LEU A 48 5.23 -7.85 -7.69
CA LEU A 48 5.02 -7.26 -6.37
C LEU A 48 5.11 -5.72 -6.41
N HIS A 49 5.99 -5.18 -7.23
CA HIS A 49 6.14 -3.75 -7.45
C HIS A 49 4.84 -3.07 -7.90
N ASN A 50 4.05 -3.71 -8.77
CA ASN A 50 2.79 -3.17 -9.25
C ASN A 50 1.75 -3.10 -8.13
N ILE A 51 1.68 -4.14 -7.29
CA ILE A 51 0.79 -4.17 -6.13
C ILE A 51 1.16 -3.10 -5.10
N LEU A 52 2.45 -2.98 -4.80
CA LEU A 52 2.93 -1.93 -3.89
C LEU A 52 2.67 -0.53 -4.44
N THR A 53 2.76 -0.34 -5.76
CA THR A 53 2.44 0.93 -6.41
C THR A 53 0.97 1.28 -6.27
N ILE A 54 0.07 0.30 -6.43
CA ILE A 54 -1.37 0.47 -6.19
C ILE A 54 -1.62 0.89 -4.73
N ILE A 55 -1.10 0.13 -3.76
CA ILE A 55 -1.31 0.42 -2.35
C ILE A 55 -0.77 1.82 -2.02
N GLN A 56 0.41 2.18 -2.50
CA GLN A 56 1.01 3.51 -2.27
C GLN A 56 0.22 4.63 -2.93
N SER A 57 -0.31 4.43 -4.14
CA SER A 57 -1.19 5.40 -4.79
C SER A 57 -2.45 5.66 -3.95
N LYS A 58 -3.05 4.61 -3.39
CA LYS A 58 -4.20 4.76 -2.50
C LYS A 58 -3.82 5.38 -1.15
N CYS A 59 -2.64 5.07 -0.61
CA CYS A 59 -2.08 5.77 0.55
C CYS A 59 -1.93 7.27 0.30
N ASP A 60 -1.55 7.69 -0.92
CA ASP A 60 -1.44 9.12 -1.28
C ASP A 60 -2.80 9.81 -1.12
N HIS A 61 -3.87 9.17 -1.59
CA HIS A 61 -5.24 9.66 -1.43
C HIS A 61 -5.70 9.69 0.04
N VAL A 62 -5.33 8.67 0.83
CA VAL A 62 -5.63 8.68 2.27
C VAL A 62 -4.92 9.84 2.97
N LEU A 63 -3.64 10.10 2.64
CA LEU A 63 -2.90 11.23 3.21
C LEU A 63 -3.49 12.59 2.81
N ASP A 64 -4.11 12.71 1.64
CA ASP A 64 -4.86 13.92 1.26
C ASP A 64 -6.13 14.12 2.09
N ILE A 65 -6.87 13.04 2.33
CA ILE A 65 -8.12 13.09 3.11
C ILE A 65 -7.85 13.48 4.57
N PHE A 66 -6.84 12.84 5.19
CA PHE A 66 -6.55 12.99 6.62
C PHE A 66 -5.39 13.97 6.90
N GLY A 67 -4.90 14.67 5.87
CA GLY A 67 -3.75 15.59 5.93
C GLY A 67 -3.81 16.56 7.12
N ASN A 68 -4.99 17.15 7.32
CA ASN A 68 -5.24 18.16 8.34
C ASN A 68 -5.54 17.58 9.73
N ASP A 69 -5.91 16.30 9.81
CA ASP A 69 -6.29 15.64 11.05
C ASP A 69 -5.10 15.00 11.78
N MET A 70 -3.91 14.97 11.14
CA MET A 70 -2.71 14.41 11.72
C MET A 70 -2.04 15.36 12.72
N ILE A 71 -1.69 14.81 13.88
CA ILE A 71 -1.16 15.56 15.03
C ILE A 71 0.25 16.13 14.77
N GLU A 72 1.02 15.50 13.88
CA GLU A 72 2.42 15.86 13.61
C GLU A 72 2.70 16.03 12.11
N GLY A 73 1.71 16.50 11.36
CA GLY A 73 1.76 16.49 9.89
C GLY A 73 1.80 15.06 9.35
N PHE A 74 2.44 14.83 8.20
CA PHE A 74 2.37 13.56 7.45
C PHE A 74 2.94 12.30 8.15
N ASN A 75 3.40 12.39 9.40
CA ASN A 75 4.07 11.29 10.10
C ASN A 75 3.11 10.23 10.64
N PHE A 76 2.81 9.21 9.83
CA PHE A 76 1.88 8.14 10.17
C PHE A 76 2.22 7.40 11.48
N ARG A 77 3.52 7.15 11.76
CA ARG A 77 3.93 6.36 12.93
C ARG A 77 3.56 7.00 14.25
N ARG A 78 3.55 8.33 14.31
CA ARG A 78 3.25 9.10 15.52
C ARG A 78 1.76 9.31 15.74
N GLN A 79 0.91 8.89 14.80
CA GLN A 79 -0.54 9.02 14.93
C GLN A 79 -1.12 8.02 15.94
N GLY A 80 -2.21 8.43 16.58
CA GLY A 80 -2.99 7.59 17.49
C GLY A 80 -3.60 6.38 16.78
N LYS A 81 -3.92 5.35 17.56
CA LYS A 81 -4.49 4.09 17.05
C LYS A 81 -5.78 4.32 16.24
N ASP A 82 -6.70 5.12 16.76
CA ASP A 82 -8.01 5.31 16.12
C ASP A 82 -7.88 5.94 14.73
N LEU A 83 -7.03 6.96 14.59
CA LEU A 83 -6.74 7.59 13.30
C LEU A 83 -6.08 6.59 12.34
N LYS A 84 -5.15 5.75 12.81
CA LYS A 84 -4.53 4.69 11.98
C LYS A 84 -5.56 3.66 11.51
N ASP A 85 -6.49 3.28 12.39
CA ASP A 85 -7.57 2.35 12.07
C ASP A 85 -8.55 2.95 11.05
N ASP A 86 -8.90 4.23 11.18
CA ASP A 86 -9.73 4.97 10.22
C ASP A 86 -9.04 5.08 8.85
N MET A 87 -7.75 5.44 8.84
CA MET A 87 -6.94 5.50 7.62
C MET A 87 -6.86 4.12 6.95
N TYR A 88 -6.70 3.04 7.72
CA TYR A 88 -6.67 1.69 7.19
C TYR A 88 -8.02 1.27 6.60
N ARG A 89 -9.13 1.51 7.32
CA ARG A 89 -10.48 1.27 6.79
C ARG A 89 -10.72 2.04 5.49
N ARG A 90 -10.28 3.29 5.43
CA ARG A 90 -10.39 4.11 4.22
C ARG A 90 -9.55 3.56 3.07
N LEU A 91 -8.32 3.11 3.34
CA LEU A 91 -7.48 2.45 2.34
C LEU A 91 -8.18 1.22 1.75
N LEU A 92 -8.76 0.36 2.60
CA LEU A 92 -9.45 -0.84 2.13
C LEU A 92 -10.65 -0.51 1.22
N SER A 93 -11.45 0.51 1.57
CA SER A 93 -12.54 0.99 0.70
C SER A 93 -11.99 1.50 -0.63
N LEU A 94 -10.95 2.34 -0.62
CA LEU A 94 -10.34 2.86 -1.85
C LEU A 94 -9.76 1.78 -2.78
N ILE A 95 -9.34 0.63 -2.24
CA ILE A 95 -8.88 -0.51 -3.04
C ILE A 95 -10.07 -1.32 -3.58
N ARG A 96 -11.14 -1.50 -2.78
CA ARG A 96 -12.33 -2.26 -3.19
C ARG A 96 -13.16 -1.54 -4.25
N ASP A 97 -13.21 -0.22 -4.16
CA ASP A 97 -14.09 0.62 -4.97
C ASP A 97 -13.39 1.13 -6.26
N ASP A 98 -12.15 0.72 -6.53
CA ASP A 98 -11.38 1.19 -7.70
C ASP A 98 -11.63 0.34 -8.94
N GLU A 99 -12.66 0.71 -9.71
CA GLU A 99 -13.01 0.06 -10.98
C GLU A 99 -11.98 0.28 -12.10
N ALA A 100 -11.03 1.22 -11.93
CA ALA A 100 -10.04 1.53 -12.96
C ALA A 100 -8.86 0.56 -12.99
N VAL A 101 -8.71 -0.29 -11.97
CA VAL A 101 -7.61 -1.26 -11.88
C VAL A 101 -8.17 -2.67 -11.96
N ASP A 102 -7.43 -3.55 -12.63
CA ASP A 102 -7.80 -4.96 -12.78
C ASP A 102 -8.10 -5.61 -11.40
N PRO A 103 -9.27 -6.27 -11.25
CA PRO A 103 -9.71 -6.87 -9.99
C PRO A 103 -8.72 -7.86 -9.36
N SER A 104 -7.91 -8.55 -10.17
CA SER A 104 -6.88 -9.48 -9.66
C SER A 104 -5.80 -8.75 -8.86
N TYR A 105 -5.43 -7.52 -9.26
CA TYR A 105 -4.48 -6.69 -8.54
C TYR A 105 -5.10 -6.14 -7.25
N MET A 106 -6.38 -5.77 -7.28
CA MET A 106 -7.11 -5.30 -6.09
C MET A 106 -7.23 -6.42 -5.06
N SER A 107 -7.63 -7.62 -5.49
CA SER A 107 -7.70 -8.80 -4.63
C SER A 107 -6.34 -9.09 -3.98
N LEU A 108 -5.27 -9.09 -4.77
CA LEU A 108 -3.93 -9.35 -4.24
C LEU A 108 -3.44 -8.25 -3.28
N ALA A 109 -3.77 -6.98 -3.54
CA ALA A 109 -3.45 -5.89 -2.63
C ALA A 109 -4.15 -6.05 -1.27
N LEU A 110 -5.43 -6.43 -1.28
CA LEU A 110 -6.19 -6.74 -0.06
C LEU A 110 -5.60 -7.94 0.67
N ASP A 111 -5.32 -9.03 -0.05
CA ASP A 111 -4.77 -10.25 0.53
C ASP A 111 -3.43 -9.97 1.23
N MET A 112 -2.56 -9.18 0.59
CA MET A 112 -1.28 -8.79 1.16
C MET A 112 -1.41 -7.91 2.41
N LEU A 113 -2.33 -6.95 2.39
CA LEU A 113 -2.60 -6.10 3.56
C LEU A 113 -3.11 -6.94 4.72
N GLU A 114 -4.10 -7.80 4.48
CA GLU A 114 -4.66 -8.69 5.49
C GLU A 114 -3.60 -9.65 6.05
N ALA A 115 -2.84 -10.31 5.19
CA ALA A 115 -1.80 -11.25 5.59
C ALA A 115 -0.69 -10.59 6.43
N SER A 116 -0.47 -9.28 6.27
CA SER A 116 0.50 -8.51 7.05
C SER A 116 -0.03 -8.00 8.40
N THR A 117 -1.25 -8.39 8.80
CA THR A 117 -1.83 -8.02 10.10
C THR A 117 -1.33 -8.95 11.20
N ASP A 118 -0.73 -8.37 12.24
CA ASP A 118 -0.25 -9.11 13.40
C ASP A 118 -1.43 -9.36 14.37
N PRO A 119 -1.62 -10.56 14.94
CA PRO A 119 -2.65 -10.80 15.96
C PRO A 119 -2.60 -9.83 17.15
N GLU A 120 -1.43 -9.29 17.49
CA GLU A 120 -1.26 -8.36 18.60
C GLU A 120 -1.37 -6.88 18.20
N ASN A 121 -1.39 -6.57 16.89
CA ASN A 121 -1.52 -5.20 16.38
C ASN A 121 -2.65 -5.06 15.35
N SER A 122 -3.47 -4.04 15.54
CA SER A 122 -4.62 -3.74 14.66
C SER A 122 -4.20 -3.28 13.25
N SER A 123 -3.00 -2.71 13.13
CA SER A 123 -2.50 -2.15 11.88
C SER A 123 -1.53 -3.11 11.20
N PRO A 124 -1.71 -3.42 9.90
CA PRO A 124 -0.78 -4.24 9.16
C PRO A 124 0.60 -3.58 9.04
N TRP A 125 1.67 -4.37 9.11
CA TRP A 125 3.02 -3.82 8.98
C TRP A 125 3.30 -3.31 7.56
N LEU A 126 2.60 -3.85 6.55
CA LEU A 126 2.70 -3.39 5.16
C LEU A 126 2.09 -2.00 4.98
N LEU A 127 1.01 -1.68 5.72
CA LEU A 127 0.42 -0.34 5.74
C LEU A 127 1.45 0.68 6.24
N GLU A 128 2.12 0.39 7.36
CA GLU A 128 3.16 1.28 7.91
C GLU A 128 4.27 1.55 6.89
N TYR A 129 4.68 0.53 6.14
CA TYR A 129 5.67 0.66 5.08
C TYR A 129 5.17 1.57 3.95
N CYS A 130 3.95 1.33 3.44
CA CYS A 130 3.41 2.08 2.31
C CYS A 130 3.14 3.54 2.66
N MET A 131 2.56 3.82 3.85
CA MET A 131 2.33 5.18 4.32
C MET A 131 3.64 5.95 4.45
N ARG A 132 4.67 5.35 5.08
CA ARG A 132 5.98 6.00 5.22
C ARG A 132 6.62 6.31 3.85
N ARG A 133 6.58 5.37 2.91
CA ARG A 133 7.14 5.60 1.56
C ARG A 133 6.39 6.70 0.82
N THR A 134 5.07 6.75 0.98
CA THR A 134 4.22 7.79 0.38
C THR A 134 4.54 9.16 0.96
N GLU A 135 4.69 9.27 2.28
CA GLU A 135 5.14 10.47 2.99
C GLU A 135 6.54 10.92 2.53
N GLU A 136 7.52 10.00 2.51
CA GLU A 136 8.88 10.28 2.02
C GLU A 136 8.86 10.85 0.58
N ASN A 137 8.03 10.27 -0.28
CA ASN A 137 7.86 10.74 -1.65
C ASN A 137 7.18 12.11 -1.74
N ARG A 138 6.16 12.40 -0.91
CA ARG A 138 5.52 13.72 -0.81
C ARG A 138 6.53 14.80 -0.43
N ILE A 139 7.25 14.59 0.66
CA ILE A 139 8.26 15.53 1.16
C ILE A 139 9.31 15.80 0.07
N SER A 140 9.77 14.76 -0.64
CA SER A 140 10.70 14.93 -1.75
C SER A 140 10.12 15.71 -2.93
N ARG A 141 8.82 15.57 -3.24
CA ARG A 141 8.13 16.35 -4.29
C ARG A 141 7.98 17.81 -3.90
N GLU A 142 7.72 18.08 -2.63
CA GLU A 142 7.59 19.44 -2.10
C GLU A 142 8.92 20.17 -2.01
N ALA A 143 10.01 19.47 -1.66
CA ALA A 143 11.35 20.01 -1.58
C ALA A 143 12.00 20.31 -2.95
N ASP A 144 11.52 19.71 -4.05
CA ASP A 144 12.02 19.94 -5.41
C ASP A 144 11.08 20.86 -6.22
N PRO A 145 11.46 22.14 -6.47
CA PRO A 145 10.63 23.09 -7.21
C PRO A 145 10.31 22.65 -8.65
N LYS A 146 11.14 21.78 -9.25
CA LYS A 146 10.97 21.34 -10.65
C LYS A 146 9.90 20.28 -10.80
N ARG A 147 9.65 19.45 -9.77
CA ARG A 147 8.61 18.40 -9.79
C ARG A 147 7.19 18.93 -9.54
N ARG A 148 7.05 20.12 -8.94
CA ARG A 148 5.74 20.77 -8.72
C ARG A 148 4.98 21.09 -10.02
N ARG A 149 5.68 21.24 -11.16
CA ARG A 149 5.06 21.61 -12.46
C ARG A 149 4.35 20.47 -13.19
N LEU A 150 4.61 19.20 -12.84
CA LEU A 150 4.13 18.06 -13.64
C LEU A 150 2.73 17.56 -13.29
N VAL A 151 2.16 17.95 -12.14
CA VAL A 151 0.83 17.48 -11.70
C VAL A 151 -0.30 18.46 -12.10
N GLY A 152 0.04 19.67 -12.56
CA GLY A 152 -0.94 20.68 -12.99
C GLY A 152 -1.37 20.60 -14.47
N SER A 153 -0.90 19.60 -15.24
CA SER A 153 -1.09 19.60 -16.71
C SER A 153 -1.46 18.25 -17.33
N ALA A 154 -1.98 17.30 -16.55
CA ALA A 154 -2.63 16.12 -17.13
C ALA A 154 -4.14 16.39 -17.31
N SER A 155 -4.46 17.37 -18.16
CA SER A 155 -5.80 17.41 -18.77
C SER A 155 -5.91 16.19 -19.68
N ILE A 156 -6.95 15.39 -19.43
CA ILE A 156 -7.38 14.25 -20.21
C ILE A 156 -7.48 14.67 -21.68
N ILE A 157 -6.62 14.12 -22.54
CA ILE A 157 -6.86 14.17 -24.00
C ILE A 157 -7.85 13.06 -24.30
N VAL A 158 -9.14 13.43 -24.38
CA VAL A 158 -10.17 12.60 -24.98
C VAL A 158 -9.91 12.62 -26.49
N LEU A 159 -9.36 11.54 -27.04
CA LEU A 159 -9.36 11.29 -28.48
C LEU A 159 -10.71 10.70 -28.86
N THR A 160 -11.68 11.55 -29.18
CA THR A 160 -12.84 11.17 -29.99
C THR A 160 -12.37 10.88 -31.41
N LYS A 161 -12.63 9.66 -31.90
CA LYS A 161 -12.53 9.34 -33.32
C LYS A 161 -13.88 9.60 -33.97
N ASP A 162 -13.91 10.51 -34.92
CA ASP A 162 -14.86 10.48 -36.06
C ASP A 162 -14.21 9.70 -37.22
#